data_AF-A0A1B8Z934-F1
#
_entry.id   AF-A0A1B8Z934-F1
#
_cell.length_a   1.000
_cell.length_b   1.000
_cell.length_c   1.000
_cell.angle_alpha   90.00
_cell.angle_beta   90.00
_cell.angle_gamma   90.00
#
_symmetry.space_group_name_H-M   'P 1'
#
loop_
_entity.id
_entity.type
_entity.pdbx_description
1 polymer ?
#
loop_
_entity_poly.entity_id
_entity_poly.type
_entity_poly.pdbx_seq_one_letter_code
_entity_poly.pdbx_strand_id
1 'polypeptide(L)'
;MLKLRWSVLALFAVLPLYAQEIDWNKVNSNTVFNLITRQDIDQNAYHSTIIQIGDYNNAELSLNNKSNIAVKQLGDFNALYFNNSFTDKETQTAITTQGSNNIIDITGSNSISDGIQVNIKGDNKTVFMRNY
;
A
#
# COMPACT_ATOMS: atom_id res chain seq x y z
N MET A 1 42.36 33.48 -3.51
CA MET A 1 42.51 32.07 -3.91
C MET A 1 41.47 31.23 -3.16
N LEU A 2 40.29 31.03 -3.75
CA LEU A 2 39.30 30.08 -3.20
C LEU A 2 39.90 28.67 -3.38
N LYS A 3 40.27 28.00 -2.29
CA LYS A 3 40.82 26.65 -2.37
C LYS A 3 39.76 25.73 -2.97
N LEU A 4 40.12 25.01 -4.05
CA LEU A 4 39.28 24.09 -4.85
C LEU A 4 38.36 23.19 -4.02
N ARG A 5 38.73 22.88 -2.77
CA ARG A 5 37.95 22.11 -1.81
C ARG A 5 36.60 22.74 -1.42
N TRP A 6 36.50 24.07 -1.38
CA TRP A 6 35.25 24.76 -1.01
C TRP A 6 34.28 24.92 -2.18
N SER A 7 34.79 24.88 -3.41
CA SER A 7 33.99 24.95 -4.63
C SER A 7 33.05 23.74 -4.78
N VAL A 8 33.44 22.58 -4.26
CA VAL A 8 32.60 21.36 -4.29
C VAL A 8 31.39 21.50 -3.38
N LEU A 9 31.56 22.07 -2.17
CA LEU A 9 30.44 22.31 -1.24
C LEU A 9 29.46 23.35 -1.77
N ALA A 10 29.97 24.40 -2.43
CA ALA A 10 29.11 25.40 -3.07
C ALA A 10 28.26 24.79 -4.21
N LEU A 11 28.79 23.82 -4.94
CA LEU A 11 28.08 23.15 -6.04
C LEU A 11 26.85 22.38 -5.55
N PHE A 12 26.87 21.81 -4.34
CA PHE A 12 25.72 21.10 -3.77
C PHE A 12 24.58 22.04 -3.33
N ALA A 13 24.88 23.30 -3.02
CA ALA A 13 23.88 24.27 -2.57
C ALA A 13 23.03 24.87 -3.71
N VAL A 14 23.46 24.74 -4.97
CA VAL A 14 22.77 25.30 -6.15
C VAL A 14 21.97 24.23 -6.91
N LEU A 15 22.03 22.97 -6.48
CA LEU A 15 21.19 21.93 -7.07
C LEU A 15 19.75 22.12 -6.59
N PRO A 16 18.78 22.30 -7.50
CA PRO A 16 17.38 22.36 -7.12
C PRO A 16 16.97 21.01 -6.52
N LEU A 17 16.77 20.99 -5.20
CA LEU A 17 16.08 19.90 -4.53
C LEU A 17 14.60 20.02 -4.93
N TYR A 18 14.22 19.35 -6.02
CA TYR A 18 12.81 19.17 -6.34
C TYR A 18 12.20 18.23 -5.29
N ALA A 19 11.69 18.81 -4.20
CA ALA A 19 10.69 18.13 -3.40
C ALA A 19 9.45 17.99 -4.28
N GLN A 20 9.08 16.74 -4.61
CA GLN A 20 7.86 16.49 -5.36
C GLN A 20 6.68 16.80 -4.44
N GLU A 21 6.04 17.94 -4.65
CA GLU A 21 4.79 18.28 -3.98
C GLU A 21 3.70 17.36 -4.53
N ILE A 22 3.18 16.48 -3.68
CA ILE A 22 2.04 15.64 -4.02
C ILE A 22 0.80 16.54 -3.94
N ASP A 23 0.26 16.87 -5.11
CA ASP A 23 -1.02 17.59 -5.21
C ASP A 23 -2.16 16.62 -4.82
N TRP A 24 -2.51 16.63 -3.53
CA TRP A 24 -3.52 15.75 -2.95
C TRP A 24 -4.90 15.89 -3.60
N ASN A 25 -5.19 17.05 -4.22
CA ASN A 25 -6.45 17.27 -4.94
C ASN A 25 -6.51 16.53 -6.28
N LYS A 26 -5.37 16.04 -6.78
CA LYS A 26 -5.27 15.27 -8.03
C LYS A 26 -5.15 13.76 -7.80
N VAL A 27 -5.17 13.32 -6.54
CA VAL A 27 -5.23 11.89 -6.19
C VAL A 27 -6.68 11.43 -6.31
N ASN A 28 -6.92 10.49 -7.22
CA ASN A 28 -8.21 9.84 -7.41
C ASN A 28 -8.00 8.38 -7.80
N SER A 29 -9.10 7.64 -8.01
CA SER A 29 -9.08 6.21 -8.35
C SER A 29 -8.24 5.85 -9.58
N ASN A 30 -8.01 6.79 -10.51
CA ASN A 30 -7.16 6.58 -11.68
C ASN A 30 -5.67 6.87 -11.43
N THR A 31 -5.35 7.67 -10.40
CA THR A 31 -3.97 8.14 -10.14
C THR A 31 -3.37 7.58 -8.85
N VAL A 32 -4.17 6.94 -8.00
CA VAL A 32 -3.76 6.36 -6.71
C VAL A 32 -2.62 5.35 -6.86
N PHE A 33 -2.56 4.60 -7.97
CA PHE A 33 -1.49 3.62 -8.23
C PHE A 33 -0.09 4.25 -8.34
N ASN A 34 0.01 5.53 -8.74
CA ASN A 34 1.30 6.20 -8.85
C ASN A 34 1.89 6.56 -7.47
N LEU A 35 1.09 6.62 -6.41
CA LEU A 35 1.56 6.81 -5.03
C LEU A 35 2.09 5.53 -4.36
N ILE A 36 1.77 4.35 -4.91
CA ILE A 36 1.91 3.05 -4.21
C ILE A 36 3.32 2.43 -4.36
N THR A 37 4.18 2.99 -5.23
CA THR A 37 5.47 2.35 -5.59
C THR A 37 6.59 2.43 -4.54
N ARG A 38 6.38 3.10 -3.39
CA ARG A 38 7.41 3.21 -2.34
C ARG A 38 6.82 3.20 -0.92
N GLN A 39 6.38 2.05 -0.42
CA GLN A 39 6.28 1.84 1.02
C GLN A 39 6.63 0.38 1.36
N ASP A 40 7.80 0.18 1.99
CA ASP A 40 8.04 -0.99 2.83
C ASP A 40 7.02 -0.90 3.97
N ILE A 41 6.07 -1.82 4.00
CA ILE A 41 5.06 -1.89 5.05
C ILE A 41 5.78 -2.33 6.34
N ASP A 42 5.83 -1.46 7.34
CA ASP A 42 6.36 -1.81 8.66
C ASP A 42 5.42 -2.84 9.32
N GLN A 43 5.82 -4.10 9.26
CA GLN A 43 5.02 -5.21 9.78
C GLN A 43 4.86 -5.16 11.31
N ASN A 44 5.68 -4.39 12.02
CA ASN A 44 5.60 -4.29 13.49
C ASN A 44 4.41 -3.46 13.98
N ALA A 45 3.75 -2.70 13.11
CA ALA A 45 2.57 -1.91 13.46
C ALA A 45 1.27 -2.73 13.53
N TYR A 46 1.27 -3.97 13.03
CA TYR A 46 0.07 -4.80 12.90
C TYR A 46 0.03 -5.90 13.97
N HIS A 47 -1.13 -6.05 14.62
CA HIS A 47 -1.32 -7.05 15.69
C HIS A 47 -1.51 -8.47 15.12
N SER A 48 -2.00 -8.57 13.89
CA SER A 48 -2.22 -9.84 13.20
C SER A 48 -1.52 -9.81 11.83
N THR A 49 -0.89 -10.92 11.44
CA THR A 49 -0.25 -11.04 10.13
C THR A 49 -0.63 -12.38 9.50
N ILE A 50 -1.07 -12.36 8.24
CA ILE A 50 -1.30 -13.53 7.40
C ILE A 50 -0.26 -13.54 6.29
N ILE A 51 0.46 -14.65 6.14
CA ILE A 51 1.43 -14.85 5.06
C ILE A 51 1.09 -16.16 4.35
N GLN A 52 0.85 -16.10 3.05
CA GLN A 52 0.64 -17.25 2.18
C GLN A 52 1.65 -17.21 1.04
N ILE A 53 2.32 -18.33 0.78
CA ILE A 53 3.36 -18.47 -0.24
C ILE A 53 3.00 -19.68 -1.11
N GLY A 54 2.92 -19.46 -2.42
CA GLY A 54 2.51 -20.45 -3.41
C GLY A 54 1.50 -19.86 -4.40
N ASP A 55 1.13 -20.67 -5.37
CA ASP A 55 0.15 -20.30 -6.38
C ASP A 55 -1.25 -20.75 -5.94
N TYR A 56 -2.29 -20.10 -6.45
CA TYR A 56 -3.70 -20.43 -6.18
C TYR A 56 -4.09 -20.38 -4.69
N ASN A 57 -3.41 -19.56 -3.89
CA ASN A 57 -3.85 -19.30 -2.52
C ASN A 57 -5.18 -18.56 -2.54
N ASN A 58 -6.08 -18.97 -1.64
CA ASN A 58 -7.30 -18.25 -1.37
C ASN A 58 -7.32 -17.83 0.10
N ALA A 59 -7.73 -16.60 0.37
CA ALA A 59 -7.95 -16.10 1.72
C ALA A 59 -9.22 -15.25 1.76
N GLU A 60 -10.04 -15.52 2.77
CA GLU A 60 -11.22 -14.73 3.09
C GLU A 60 -11.11 -14.22 4.53
N LEU A 61 -11.19 -12.91 4.70
CA LEU A 61 -11.06 -12.25 5.99
C LEU A 61 -12.32 -11.44 6.29
N SER A 62 -12.88 -11.65 7.48
CA SER A 62 -13.91 -10.80 8.08
C SER A 62 -13.37 -10.23 9.39
N LEU A 63 -13.20 -8.91 9.45
CA LEU A 63 -12.53 -8.25 10.57
C LEU A 63 -13.51 -7.58 11.53
N ASN A 64 -12.98 -6.86 12.54
CA ASN A 64 -13.76 -5.99 13.43
C ASN A 64 -12.99 -4.71 13.77
N ASN A 65 -13.61 -3.80 14.54
CA ASN A 65 -13.03 -2.52 14.97
C ASN A 65 -11.79 -2.59 15.89
N LYS A 66 -11.31 -3.80 16.21
CA LYS A 66 -10.06 -4.03 16.97
C LYS A 66 -8.98 -4.72 16.13
N SER A 67 -9.20 -4.87 14.83
CA SER A 67 -8.34 -5.65 13.95
C SER A 67 -7.40 -4.73 13.17
N ASN A 68 -6.13 -4.72 13.55
CA ASN A 68 -5.05 -4.21 12.71
C ASN A 68 -4.33 -5.41 12.09
N ILE A 69 -4.39 -5.53 10.76
CA ILE A 69 -3.90 -6.73 10.07
C ILE A 69 -3.02 -6.41 8.86
N ALA A 70 -1.97 -7.21 8.70
CA ALA A 70 -1.17 -7.29 7.49
C ALA A 70 -1.45 -8.62 6.77
N VAL A 71 -1.73 -8.58 5.47
CA VAL A 71 -1.91 -9.75 4.61
C VAL A 71 -0.81 -9.72 3.54
N LYS A 72 -0.09 -10.83 3.38
CA LYS A 72 0.95 -11.00 2.37
C LYS A 72 0.72 -12.28 1.58
N GLN A 73 0.46 -12.16 0.28
CA GLN A 73 0.33 -13.29 -0.64
C GLN A 73 1.45 -13.25 -1.69
N LEU A 74 2.24 -14.32 -1.79
CA LEU A 74 3.37 -14.44 -2.73
C LEU A 74 3.15 -15.64 -3.66
N GLY A 75 2.97 -15.39 -4.95
CA GLY A 75 2.75 -16.37 -6.01
C GLY A 75 1.69 -15.91 -6.99
N ASP A 76 1.38 -16.76 -7.96
CA ASP A 76 0.47 -16.46 -9.06
C ASP A 76 -0.94 -16.98 -8.77
N PHE A 77 -1.95 -16.37 -9.40
CA PHE A 77 -3.37 -16.78 -9.29
C PHE A 77 -3.93 -16.79 -7.86
N ASN A 78 -3.38 -15.99 -6.96
CA ASN A 78 -3.88 -15.82 -5.61
C ASN A 78 -5.15 -14.95 -5.60
N ALA A 79 -6.06 -15.27 -4.69
CA ALA A 79 -7.28 -14.55 -4.43
C ALA A 79 -7.33 -14.10 -2.95
N LEU A 80 -7.70 -12.85 -2.74
CA LEU A 80 -7.96 -12.27 -1.43
C LEU A 80 -9.34 -11.60 -1.42
N TYR A 81 -10.23 -12.07 -0.55
CA TYR A 81 -11.47 -11.39 -0.21
C TYR A 81 -11.37 -10.81 1.21
N PHE A 82 -11.48 -9.49 1.30
CA PHE A 82 -11.30 -8.74 2.53
C PHE A 82 -12.55 -7.95 2.85
N ASN A 83 -13.19 -8.28 3.98
CA ASN A 83 -14.39 -7.60 4.45
C ASN A 83 -14.16 -6.96 5.82
N ASN A 84 -14.38 -5.65 5.89
CA ASN A 84 -14.36 -4.90 7.13
C ASN A 84 -15.48 -3.85 7.09
N SER A 85 -16.67 -4.13 7.62
CA SER A 85 -17.80 -3.18 7.55
C SER A 85 -17.90 -2.22 8.76
N PHE A 86 -16.83 -2.04 9.55
CA PHE A 86 -16.93 -1.37 10.85
C PHE A 86 -16.69 0.13 10.74
N THR A 87 -17.64 0.92 11.22
CA THR A 87 -17.67 2.39 11.04
C THR A 87 -17.07 3.18 12.21
N ASP A 88 -16.97 2.57 13.39
CA ASP A 88 -16.77 3.32 14.63
C ASP A 88 -15.32 3.76 14.86
N LYS A 89 -14.36 3.15 14.14
CA LYS A 89 -12.94 3.44 14.31
C LYS A 89 -12.15 3.11 13.05
N GLU A 90 -11.16 3.93 12.76
CA GLU A 90 -10.14 3.63 11.76
C GLU A 90 -9.43 2.31 12.10
N THR A 91 -9.22 1.48 11.07
CA THR A 91 -8.49 0.21 11.20
C THR A 91 -7.27 0.26 10.28
N GLN A 92 -6.12 -0.14 10.79
CA GLN A 92 -4.91 -0.18 9.98
C GLN A 92 -4.84 -1.53 9.26
N THR A 93 -4.93 -1.49 7.94
CA THR A 93 -4.87 -2.67 7.09
C THR A 93 -3.74 -2.52 6.10
N ALA A 94 -2.88 -3.53 5.99
CA ALA A 94 -1.91 -3.62 4.91
C ALA A 94 -2.13 -4.90 4.10
N ILE A 95 -2.23 -4.78 2.79
CA ILE A 95 -2.32 -5.90 1.86
C ILE A 95 -1.13 -5.82 0.91
N THR A 96 -0.32 -6.87 0.86
CA THR A 96 0.80 -7.01 -0.06
C THR A 96 0.62 -8.25 -0.91
N THR A 97 0.58 -8.08 -2.22
CA THR A 97 0.48 -9.21 -3.14
C THR A 97 1.61 -9.15 -4.17
N GLN A 98 2.33 -10.25 -4.36
CA GLN A 98 3.39 -10.34 -5.36
C GLN A 98 3.20 -11.58 -6.24
N GLY A 99 3.22 -11.39 -7.55
CA GLY A 99 2.99 -12.42 -8.58
C GLY A 99 1.96 -11.95 -9.60
N SER A 100 1.63 -12.82 -10.55
CA SER A 100 0.76 -12.51 -11.69
C SER A 100 -0.64 -13.12 -11.55
N ASN A 101 -1.63 -12.53 -12.23
CA ASN A 101 -3.02 -13.02 -12.24
C ASN A 101 -3.68 -13.05 -10.85
N ASN A 102 -3.27 -12.16 -9.96
CA ASN A 102 -3.80 -12.06 -8.61
C ASN A 102 -5.06 -11.20 -8.56
N ILE A 103 -6.01 -11.59 -7.71
CA ILE A 103 -7.28 -10.90 -7.49
C ILE A 103 -7.38 -10.47 -6.03
N ILE A 104 -7.67 -9.20 -5.82
CA ILE A 104 -7.92 -8.63 -4.49
C ILE A 104 -9.29 -7.96 -4.51
N ASP A 105 -10.16 -8.33 -3.59
CA ASP A 105 -11.48 -7.75 -3.43
C ASP A 105 -11.66 -7.26 -1.99
N ILE A 106 -11.84 -5.96 -1.84
CA ILE A 106 -11.92 -5.25 -0.57
C ILE A 106 -13.32 -4.64 -0.47
N THR A 107 -14.05 -5.00 0.58
CA THR A 107 -15.33 -4.40 0.92
C THR A 107 -15.25 -3.82 2.33
N GLY A 108 -15.68 -2.57 2.51
CA GLY A 108 -15.75 -2.04 3.85
C GLY A 108 -16.54 -0.75 4.05
N SER A 109 -16.49 -0.22 5.27
CA SER A 109 -16.95 1.12 5.62
C SER A 109 -16.03 2.22 5.07
N ASN A 110 -16.55 3.44 4.93
CA ASN A 110 -15.74 4.58 4.51
C ASN A 110 -14.50 4.83 5.41
N SER A 111 -14.57 4.55 6.71
CA SER A 111 -13.43 4.77 7.64
C SER A 111 -12.22 3.85 7.39
N ILE A 112 -12.32 2.87 6.49
CA ILE A 112 -11.20 1.98 6.16
C ILE A 112 -10.31 2.54 5.08
N SER A 113 -10.83 3.41 4.21
CA SER A 113 -10.00 4.08 3.21
C SER A 113 -8.91 4.93 3.85
N ASP A 114 -9.11 5.38 5.09
CA ASP A 114 -8.19 6.29 5.78
C ASP A 114 -6.90 5.60 6.24
N GLY A 115 -6.97 4.28 6.51
CA GLY A 115 -5.88 3.51 7.10
C GLY A 115 -5.39 2.32 6.28
N ILE A 116 -5.95 2.10 5.08
CA ILE A 116 -5.61 0.94 4.24
C ILE A 116 -4.41 1.22 3.33
N GLN A 117 -3.49 0.27 3.27
CA GLN A 117 -2.36 0.24 2.35
C GLN A 117 -2.48 -1.02 1.49
N VAL A 118 -2.44 -0.86 0.17
CA VAL A 118 -2.49 -1.99 -0.77
C VAL A 118 -1.28 -1.89 -1.71
N ASN A 119 -0.36 -2.84 -1.61
CA ASN A 119 0.83 -2.94 -2.45
C ASN A 119 0.73 -4.19 -3.33
N ILE A 120 0.83 -4.02 -4.65
CA ILE A 120 0.72 -5.13 -5.60
C ILE A 120 1.87 -5.07 -6.59
N LYS A 121 2.64 -6.14 -6.65
CA LYS A 121 3.80 -6.29 -7.54
C LYS A 121 3.62 -7.47 -8.48
N GLY A 122 3.51 -7.20 -9.78
CA GLY A 122 3.38 -8.21 -10.81
C GLY A 122 2.41 -7.81 -11.92
N ASP A 123 2.27 -8.69 -12.89
CA ASP A 123 1.51 -8.47 -14.12
C ASP A 123 0.08 -9.03 -14.01
N ASN A 124 -0.86 -8.49 -14.78
CA ASN A 124 -2.26 -8.96 -14.82
C ASN A 124 -2.90 -9.06 -13.42
N LYS A 125 -3.24 -7.91 -12.84
CA LYS A 125 -3.80 -7.83 -11.48
C LYS A 125 -5.18 -7.21 -11.51
N THR A 126 -6.08 -7.73 -10.68
CA THR A 126 -7.44 -7.22 -10.54
C THR A 126 -7.65 -6.78 -9.10
N VAL A 127 -8.09 -5.53 -8.91
CA VAL A 127 -8.41 -4.98 -7.60
C VAL A 127 -9.82 -4.42 -7.63
N PHE A 128 -10.68 -4.93 -6.75
CA PHE A 128 -11.98 -4.34 -6.45
C PHE A 128 -11.93 -3.72 -5.06
N MET A 129 -12.35 -2.46 -4.93
CA MET A 129 -12.50 -1.81 -3.63
C MET A 129 -13.87 -1.12 -3.59
N ARG A 130 -14.66 -1.48 -2.59
CA ARG A 130 -16.04 -1.02 -2.40
C ARG A 130 -16.21 -0.51 -0.98
N ASN A 131 -16.66 0.74 -0.86
CA ASN A 131 -16.89 1.38 0.42
C ASN A 131 -18.38 1.74 0.53
N TYR A 132 -18.96 1.56 1.71
CA TYR A 132 -20.35 1.92 2.03
C TYR A 132 -20.39 2.87 3.23
#